data_AF-A0A6C9EIZ5-F1
#
_entry.id   AF-A0A6C9EIZ5-F1
#
_cell.length_a   1.000
_cell.length_b   1.000
_cell.length_c   1.000
_cell.angle_alpha   90.00
_cell.angle_beta   90.00
_cell.angle_gamma   90.00
#
_symmetry.space_group_name_H-M   'P 1'
#
loop_
_entity.id
_entity.type
_entity.pdbx_description
1 polymer ?
#
loop_
_entity_poly.entity_id
_entity_poly.type
_entity_poly.pdbx_seq_one_letter_code
_entity_poly.pdbx_strand_id
1 'polypeptide(L)'
;KAARRYIISFTKSAQNIKDVYELNRLAFSHPEDVPTIDVIPLFEQLEDLQNSVDVLEEMIKIPEVQARLKATGNKLEVMLGYSDSSKDAGPTSATLALHSAQERIAKWAESHDIDLTLFHGRGGAVGRGGGPANRAVLAQPVGSVKCRFKLTEQGEVIFARYGNPVLAIRHVESVAAATLLQSAPSVEKRNTEMTEKYADMAAQLDEAAHNRFLDLLNTDGFAPWFS
;
A
#
# COMPACT_ATOMS: atom_id res chain seq x y z
N LYS A 1 -10.06 -0.39 -24.27
CA LYS A 1 -9.24 -0.61 -23.05
C LYS A 1 -9.35 0.61 -22.11
N ALA A 2 -10.54 0.90 -21.59
CA ALA A 2 -10.76 2.09 -20.75
C ALA A 2 -10.39 1.87 -19.26
N ALA A 3 -10.62 0.65 -18.75
CA ALA A 3 -10.24 0.23 -17.40
C ALA A 3 -9.71 -1.21 -17.43
N ARG A 4 -8.70 -1.50 -16.60
CA ARG A 4 -8.06 -2.83 -16.45
C ARG A 4 -7.75 -3.14 -14.99
N ARG A 5 -7.29 -2.14 -14.23
CA ARG A 5 -7.04 -2.29 -12.80
C ARG A 5 -8.36 -2.22 -12.03
N TYR A 6 -8.66 -3.26 -11.27
CA TYR A 6 -9.84 -3.35 -10.41
C TYR A 6 -9.37 -3.46 -8.96
N ILE A 7 -9.65 -2.45 -8.14
CA ILE A 7 -9.20 -2.41 -6.74
C ILE A 7 -10.35 -2.91 -5.85
N ILE A 8 -10.04 -3.80 -4.91
CA ILE A 8 -10.98 -4.29 -3.91
C ILE A 8 -10.69 -3.62 -2.56
N SER A 9 -11.45 -2.58 -2.23
CA SER A 9 -11.44 -2.01 -0.86
C SER A 9 -11.84 -3.07 0.18
N PHE A 10 -11.28 -2.94 1.39
CA PHE A 10 -11.50 -3.87 2.51
C PHE A 10 -11.27 -5.34 2.14
N THR A 11 -10.14 -5.64 1.49
CA THR A 11 -9.78 -7.04 1.20
C THR A 11 -9.42 -7.76 2.48
N LYS A 12 -10.19 -8.82 2.82
CA LYS A 12 -9.96 -9.64 4.02
C LYS A 12 -9.53 -11.07 3.73
N SER A 13 -9.80 -11.57 2.52
CA SER A 13 -9.47 -12.94 2.14
C SER A 13 -9.30 -13.11 0.63
N ALA A 14 -8.67 -14.21 0.23
CA ALA A 14 -8.54 -14.60 -1.17
C ALA A 14 -9.89 -14.81 -1.86
N GLN A 15 -10.95 -15.13 -1.10
CA GLN A 15 -12.30 -15.27 -1.64
C GLN A 15 -12.78 -13.95 -2.25
N ASN A 16 -12.44 -12.78 -1.67
CA ASN A 16 -12.83 -11.49 -2.26
C ASN A 16 -12.25 -11.31 -3.67
N ILE A 17 -11.02 -11.79 -3.91
CA ILE A 17 -10.39 -11.74 -5.24
C ILE A 17 -11.10 -12.70 -6.20
N LYS A 18 -11.40 -13.91 -5.74
CA LYS A 18 -12.14 -14.91 -6.52
C LYS A 18 -13.52 -14.40 -6.94
N ASP A 19 -14.25 -13.79 -6.01
CA ASP A 19 -15.58 -13.20 -6.25
C ASP A 19 -15.53 -12.17 -7.38
N VAL A 20 -14.50 -11.32 -7.43
CA VAL A 20 -14.36 -10.34 -8.52
C VAL A 20 -14.14 -11.00 -9.88
N TYR A 21 -13.29 -12.03 -9.97
CA TYR A 21 -13.11 -12.76 -11.24
C TYR A 21 -14.37 -13.52 -11.65
N GLU A 22 -15.12 -14.07 -10.69
CA GLU A 22 -16.40 -14.73 -10.95
C GLU A 22 -17.45 -13.73 -11.45
N LEU A 23 -17.64 -12.61 -10.76
CA LEU A 23 -18.54 -11.53 -11.19
C LEU A 23 -18.15 -10.97 -12.56
N ASN A 24 -16.84 -10.82 -12.83
CA ASN A 24 -16.36 -10.37 -14.14
C ASN A 24 -16.75 -11.34 -15.27
N ARG A 25 -16.80 -12.65 -15.01
CA ARG A 25 -17.32 -13.61 -16.01
C ARG A 25 -18.83 -13.56 -16.14
N LEU A 26 -19.54 -13.53 -15.00
CA LEU A 26 -21.01 -13.57 -14.97
C LEU A 26 -21.65 -12.31 -15.57
N ALA A 27 -20.92 -11.18 -15.59
CA ALA A 27 -21.40 -9.93 -16.16
C ALA A 27 -21.51 -9.93 -17.69
N PHE A 28 -20.98 -10.94 -18.39
CA PHE A 28 -20.98 -11.01 -19.85
C PHE A 28 -21.58 -12.32 -20.35
N SER A 29 -22.39 -12.24 -21.41
CA SER A 29 -23.08 -13.41 -21.98
C SER A 29 -22.13 -14.34 -22.73
N HIS A 30 -21.03 -13.82 -23.27
CA HIS A 30 -20.06 -14.57 -24.04
C HIS A 30 -18.65 -14.44 -23.43
N PRO A 31 -17.87 -15.54 -23.31
CA PRO A 31 -16.53 -15.51 -22.73
C PRO A 31 -15.54 -14.55 -23.41
N GLU A 32 -15.68 -14.34 -24.73
CA GLU A 32 -14.86 -13.42 -25.53
C GLU A 32 -15.09 -11.95 -25.19
N ASP A 33 -16.24 -11.61 -24.60
CA ASP A 33 -16.58 -10.25 -24.19
C ASP A 33 -16.03 -9.90 -22.80
N VAL A 34 -15.62 -10.92 -22.01
CA VAL A 34 -15.11 -10.75 -20.65
C VAL A 34 -13.80 -9.95 -20.69
N PRO A 35 -13.74 -8.75 -20.07
CA PRO A 35 -12.54 -7.95 -20.10
C PRO A 35 -11.45 -8.58 -19.23
N THR A 36 -10.21 -8.45 -19.68
CA THR A 36 -9.05 -8.75 -18.83
C THR A 36 -8.95 -7.69 -17.75
N ILE A 37 -9.02 -8.13 -16.48
CA ILE A 37 -8.80 -7.28 -15.32
C ILE A 37 -7.57 -7.72 -14.53
N ASP A 38 -6.93 -6.76 -13.88
CA ASP A 38 -5.92 -6.94 -12.87
C ASP A 38 -6.56 -6.61 -11.53
N VAL A 39 -6.92 -7.64 -10.78
CA VAL A 39 -7.54 -7.50 -9.46
C VAL A 39 -6.46 -7.18 -8.43
N ILE A 40 -6.60 -6.04 -7.75
CA ILE A 40 -5.63 -5.47 -6.82
C ILE A 40 -6.27 -5.48 -5.42
N PRO A 41 -5.76 -6.29 -4.47
CA PRO A 41 -6.21 -6.23 -3.10
C PRO A 41 -5.79 -4.91 -2.46
N LEU A 42 -6.70 -4.29 -1.70
CA LEU A 42 -6.42 -3.12 -0.88
C LEU A 42 -6.61 -3.50 0.60
N PHE A 43 -5.50 -3.50 1.35
CA PHE A 43 -5.48 -3.75 2.79
C PHE A 43 -5.53 -2.41 3.54
N GLU A 44 -6.55 -2.22 4.39
CA GLU A 44 -6.89 -0.91 4.96
C GLU A 44 -6.96 -0.91 6.48
N GLN A 45 -7.35 -2.00 7.12
CA GLN A 45 -7.39 -2.10 8.58
C GLN A 45 -6.12 -2.72 9.15
N LEU A 46 -5.87 -2.56 10.45
CA LEU A 46 -4.68 -3.12 11.08
C LEU A 46 -4.62 -4.65 10.95
N GLU A 47 -5.74 -5.32 11.18
CA GLU A 47 -5.89 -6.77 11.03
C GLU A 47 -5.64 -7.21 9.57
N ASP A 48 -6.18 -6.47 8.60
CA ASP A 48 -5.99 -6.78 7.18
C ASP A 48 -4.50 -6.64 6.78
N LEU A 49 -3.80 -5.63 7.29
CA LEU A 49 -2.36 -5.45 7.08
C LEU A 49 -1.56 -6.59 7.72
N GLN A 50 -1.91 -7.01 8.93
CA GLN A 50 -1.29 -8.15 9.61
C GLN A 50 -1.47 -9.45 8.80
N ASN A 51 -2.68 -9.72 8.32
CA ASN A 51 -3.04 -10.93 7.58
C ASN A 51 -2.70 -10.86 6.07
N SER A 52 -2.17 -9.73 5.59
CA SER A 52 -1.96 -9.49 4.15
C SER A 52 -1.18 -10.58 3.42
N VAL A 53 -0.11 -11.11 4.01
CA VAL A 53 0.69 -12.18 3.39
C VAL A 53 -0.09 -13.48 3.26
N ASP A 54 -0.87 -13.87 4.27
CA ASP A 54 -1.69 -15.09 4.22
C ASP A 54 -2.76 -14.99 3.14
N VAL A 55 -3.39 -13.81 3.02
CA VAL A 55 -4.34 -13.52 1.94
C VAL A 55 -3.68 -13.60 0.57
N LEU A 56 -2.47 -13.05 0.42
CA LEU A 56 -1.71 -13.09 -0.83
C LEU A 56 -1.26 -14.51 -1.19
N GLU A 57 -0.88 -15.32 -0.21
CA GLU A 57 -0.50 -16.71 -0.37
C GLU A 57 -1.66 -17.55 -0.94
N GLU A 58 -2.87 -17.35 -0.43
CA GLU A 58 -4.07 -17.98 -0.98
C GLU A 58 -4.48 -17.37 -2.33
N MET A 59 -4.29 -16.07 -2.52
CA MET A 59 -4.61 -15.37 -3.76
C MET A 59 -3.84 -15.93 -4.96
N ILE A 60 -2.55 -16.24 -4.82
CA ILE A 60 -1.73 -16.76 -5.94
C ILE A 60 -2.07 -18.20 -6.34
N LYS A 61 -2.90 -18.90 -5.56
CA LYS A 61 -3.43 -20.22 -5.88
C LYS A 61 -4.67 -20.15 -6.79
N ILE A 62 -5.27 -18.98 -6.95
CA ILE A 62 -6.44 -18.76 -7.79
C ILE A 62 -6.05 -18.88 -9.28
N PRO A 63 -6.71 -19.75 -10.08
CA PRO A 63 -6.34 -19.98 -11.49
C PRO A 63 -6.29 -18.71 -12.34
N GLU A 64 -7.21 -17.78 -12.11
CA GLU A 64 -7.28 -16.50 -12.80
C GLU A 64 -6.07 -15.62 -12.46
N VAL A 65 -5.66 -15.59 -11.19
CA VAL A 65 -4.46 -14.87 -10.76
C VAL A 65 -3.20 -15.49 -11.38
N GLN A 66 -3.08 -16.82 -11.39
CA GLN A 66 -1.97 -17.52 -12.04
C GLN A 66 -1.89 -17.21 -13.54
N ALA A 67 -3.03 -17.21 -14.23
CA ALA A 67 -3.11 -16.84 -15.64
C ALA A 67 -2.68 -15.38 -15.85
N ARG A 68 -3.07 -14.45 -14.97
CA ARG A 68 -2.64 -13.05 -15.02
C ARG A 68 -1.14 -12.89 -14.75
N LEU A 69 -0.58 -13.59 -13.77
CA LEU A 69 0.86 -13.58 -13.48
C LEU A 69 1.66 -14.06 -14.71
N LYS A 70 1.29 -15.20 -15.28
CA LYS A 70 1.93 -15.72 -16.51
C LYS A 70 1.83 -14.72 -17.67
N ALA A 71 0.67 -14.11 -17.87
CA ALA A 71 0.44 -13.16 -18.95
C ALA A 71 1.13 -11.79 -18.75
N THR A 72 1.68 -11.51 -17.57
CA THR A 72 2.34 -10.23 -17.26
C THR A 72 3.83 -10.35 -16.96
N GLY A 73 4.37 -11.57 -16.97
CA GLY A 73 5.73 -11.84 -16.50
C GLY A 73 5.84 -11.64 -14.99
N ASN A 74 4.94 -12.28 -14.24
CA ASN A 74 4.87 -12.28 -12.77
C ASN A 74 4.69 -10.90 -12.12
N LYS A 75 4.01 -9.96 -12.80
CA LYS A 75 3.74 -8.64 -12.21
C LYS A 75 2.48 -8.69 -11.36
N LEU A 76 2.58 -8.19 -10.14
CA LEU A 76 1.45 -8.09 -9.20
C LEU A 76 1.42 -6.69 -8.59
N GLU A 77 0.23 -6.11 -8.47
CA GLU A 77 0.03 -4.87 -7.73
C GLU A 77 -0.73 -5.19 -6.42
N VAL A 78 -0.30 -4.59 -5.31
CA VAL A 78 -0.99 -4.65 -4.00
C VAL A 78 -1.14 -3.23 -3.48
N MET A 79 -2.33 -2.85 -3.03
CA MET A 79 -2.60 -1.50 -2.55
C MET A 79 -2.67 -1.45 -1.01
N LEU A 80 -2.16 -0.36 -0.44
CA LEU A 80 -2.10 -0.14 1.00
C LEU A 80 -2.85 1.13 1.39
N GLY A 81 -3.79 1.02 2.34
CA GLY A 81 -4.65 2.11 2.80
C GLY A 81 -4.09 2.82 4.02
N TYR A 82 -3.57 4.03 3.87
CA TYR A 82 -2.98 4.78 5.00
C TYR A 82 -4.03 5.44 5.90
N SER A 83 -5.01 6.12 5.30
CA SER A 83 -6.00 6.91 6.04
C SER A 83 -6.89 6.04 6.91
N ASP A 84 -7.35 4.92 6.38
CA ASP A 84 -8.27 4.03 7.09
C ASP A 84 -7.56 3.27 8.21
N SER A 85 -6.31 2.83 8.00
CA SER A 85 -5.48 2.28 9.09
C SER A 85 -5.24 3.29 10.21
N SER A 86 -5.08 4.57 9.87
CA SER A 86 -4.89 5.63 10.87
C SER A 86 -6.15 5.93 11.66
N LYS A 87 -7.35 5.74 11.08
CA LYS A 87 -8.63 5.87 11.80
C LYS A 87 -8.86 4.69 12.73
N ASP A 88 -8.38 3.51 12.34
CA ASP A 88 -8.53 2.26 13.07
C ASP A 88 -7.61 2.19 14.29
N ALA A 89 -6.31 2.46 14.10
CA ALA A 89 -5.28 2.22 15.12
C ALA A 89 -4.57 3.48 15.63
N GLY A 90 -4.84 4.64 15.04
CA GLY A 90 -4.08 5.86 15.28
C GLY A 90 -2.87 5.99 14.33
N PRO A 91 -2.37 7.22 14.11
CA PRO A 91 -1.40 7.50 13.05
C PRO A 91 -0.02 6.85 13.25
N THR A 92 0.48 6.76 14.49
CA THR A 92 1.78 6.14 14.80
C THR A 92 1.73 4.64 14.53
N SER A 93 0.76 3.95 15.13
CA SER A 93 0.56 2.51 14.99
C SER A 93 0.29 2.12 13.54
N ALA A 94 -0.58 2.87 12.84
CA ALA A 94 -0.80 2.65 11.41
C ALA A 94 0.49 2.78 10.59
N THR A 95 1.35 3.76 10.89
CA THR A 95 2.62 3.95 10.17
C THR A 95 3.56 2.76 10.37
N LEU A 96 3.68 2.27 11.61
CA LEU A 96 4.53 1.12 11.95
C LEU A 96 3.99 -0.19 11.35
N ALA A 97 2.67 -0.40 11.43
CA ALA A 97 2.00 -1.54 10.81
C ALA A 97 2.15 -1.56 9.29
N LEU A 98 2.01 -0.41 8.63
CA LEU A 98 2.23 -0.27 7.19
C LEU A 98 3.69 -0.53 6.82
N HIS A 99 4.65 -0.06 7.61
CA HIS A 99 6.06 -0.36 7.38
C HIS A 99 6.32 -1.88 7.46
N SER A 100 5.83 -2.54 8.51
CA SER A 100 5.95 -3.99 8.68
C SER A 100 5.24 -4.78 7.55
N ALA A 101 4.03 -4.39 7.17
CA ALA A 101 3.29 -5.05 6.09
C ALA A 101 4.03 -4.94 4.75
N GLN A 102 4.57 -3.77 4.42
CA GLN A 102 5.36 -3.57 3.20
C GLN A 102 6.59 -4.47 3.15
N GLU A 103 7.32 -4.59 4.25
CA GLU A 103 8.48 -5.47 4.35
C GLU A 103 8.09 -6.94 4.16
N ARG A 104 7.03 -7.40 4.84
CA ARG A 104 6.56 -8.79 4.73
C ARG A 104 6.05 -9.12 3.32
N ILE A 105 5.27 -8.22 2.71
CA ILE A 105 4.78 -8.38 1.33
C ILE A 105 5.95 -8.37 0.33
N ALA A 106 6.95 -7.51 0.51
CA ALA A 106 8.13 -7.47 -0.34
C ALA A 106 8.94 -8.78 -0.28
N LYS A 107 9.18 -9.31 0.93
CA LYS A 107 9.84 -10.61 1.14
C LYS A 107 9.04 -11.77 0.54
N TRP A 108 7.72 -11.77 0.74
CA TRP A 108 6.82 -12.76 0.15
C TRP A 108 6.85 -12.73 -1.39
N ALA A 109 6.85 -11.54 -1.99
CA ALA A 109 6.92 -11.41 -3.44
C ALA A 109 8.27 -11.91 -3.98
N GLU A 110 9.37 -11.62 -3.28
CA GLU A 110 10.70 -12.13 -3.63
C GLU A 110 10.77 -13.66 -3.57
N SER A 111 10.22 -14.30 -2.53
CA SER A 111 10.21 -15.77 -2.42
C SER A 111 9.39 -16.47 -3.52
N HIS A 112 8.50 -15.74 -4.18
CA HIS A 112 7.62 -16.25 -5.25
C HIS A 112 8.00 -15.77 -6.66
N ASP A 113 9.15 -15.09 -6.83
CA ASP A 113 9.57 -14.50 -8.12
C ASP A 113 8.51 -13.55 -8.72
N ILE A 114 7.87 -12.74 -7.85
CA ILE A 114 6.85 -11.76 -8.22
C ILE A 114 7.47 -10.35 -8.31
N ASP A 115 7.30 -9.71 -9.47
CA ASP A 115 7.60 -8.29 -9.72
C ASP A 115 6.47 -7.42 -9.13
N LEU A 116 6.57 -7.22 -7.82
CA LEU A 116 5.63 -6.48 -7.00
C LEU A 116 5.67 -4.98 -7.29
N THR A 117 4.50 -4.36 -7.34
CA THR A 117 4.33 -2.90 -7.20
C THR A 117 3.38 -2.62 -6.04
N LEU A 118 3.91 -1.99 -4.99
CA LEU A 118 3.06 -1.46 -3.93
C LEU A 118 2.40 -0.15 -4.39
N PHE A 119 1.08 -0.11 -4.27
CA PHE A 119 0.27 1.05 -4.59
C PHE A 119 -0.11 1.77 -3.30
N HIS A 120 0.50 2.94 -3.09
CA HIS A 120 0.27 3.74 -1.90
C HIS A 120 -1.03 4.53 -2.01
N GLY A 121 -2.00 4.21 -1.14
CA GLY A 121 -3.27 4.91 -1.02
C GLY A 121 -3.15 6.32 -0.42
N ARG A 122 -4.31 6.96 -0.24
CA ARG A 122 -4.39 8.32 0.26
C ARG A 122 -3.98 8.42 1.75
N GLY A 123 -3.25 9.47 2.08
CA GLY A 123 -3.15 9.96 3.46
C GLY A 123 -1.86 9.66 4.22
N GLY A 124 -0.93 8.90 3.64
CA GLY A 124 0.41 8.76 4.20
C GLY A 124 1.25 10.04 4.05
N ALA A 125 2.43 10.07 4.68
CA ALA A 125 3.42 11.15 4.51
C ALA A 125 3.71 11.45 3.02
N VAL A 126 3.61 10.43 2.16
CA VAL A 126 3.72 10.50 0.70
C VAL A 126 2.63 11.38 0.06
N GLY A 127 1.37 11.23 0.49
CA GLY A 127 0.21 11.86 -0.14
C GLY A 127 -0.12 13.26 0.36
N ARG A 128 0.08 13.52 1.67
CA ARG A 128 -0.39 14.75 2.34
C ARG A 128 0.58 15.93 2.28
N GLY A 129 1.78 15.78 1.71
CA GLY A 129 2.77 16.86 1.69
C GLY A 129 3.27 17.31 3.07
N GLY A 130 3.00 16.53 4.14
CA GLY A 130 3.47 16.77 5.51
C GLY A 130 5.00 16.60 5.69
N GLY A 131 5.67 16.26 4.60
CA GLY A 131 7.11 16.29 4.43
C GLY A 131 7.43 16.12 2.93
N PRO A 132 8.70 16.30 2.52
CA PRO A 132 9.09 16.08 1.14
C PRO A 132 8.77 14.63 0.69
N ALA A 133 7.96 14.46 -0.37
CA ALA A 133 7.52 13.15 -0.86
C ALA A 133 8.72 12.22 -1.15
N ASN A 134 9.86 12.79 -1.56
CA ASN A 134 11.12 12.07 -1.73
C ASN A 134 11.62 11.37 -0.46
N ARG A 135 11.51 11.99 0.73
CA ARG A 135 11.92 11.36 1.99
C ARG A 135 11.05 10.18 2.34
N ALA A 136 9.75 10.30 2.09
CA ALA A 136 8.80 9.22 2.33
C ALA A 136 9.06 8.02 1.39
N VAL A 137 9.45 8.26 0.13
CA VAL A 137 9.90 7.19 -0.77
C VAL A 137 11.21 6.57 -0.29
N LEU A 138 12.21 7.39 0.06
CA LEU A 138 13.53 6.91 0.51
C LEU A 138 13.49 6.10 1.81
N ALA A 139 12.47 6.31 2.65
CA ALA A 139 12.29 5.61 3.91
C ALA A 139 11.55 4.27 3.78
N GLN A 140 11.12 3.88 2.58
CA GLN A 140 10.39 2.62 2.41
C GLN A 140 11.31 1.40 2.63
N PRO A 141 10.76 0.26 3.11
CA PRO A 141 11.51 -0.96 3.34
C PRO A 141 12.26 -1.46 2.10
N VAL A 142 13.30 -2.26 2.30
CA VAL A 142 14.00 -2.96 1.21
C VAL A 142 13.02 -3.77 0.35
N GLY A 143 13.20 -3.74 -0.97
CA GLY A 143 12.35 -4.50 -1.90
C GLY A 143 10.91 -3.97 -2.12
N SER A 144 10.47 -2.95 -1.37
CA SER A 144 9.11 -2.40 -1.48
C SER A 144 8.91 -1.46 -2.69
N VAL A 145 9.97 -0.81 -3.17
CA VAL A 145 9.92 0.11 -4.32
C VAL A 145 10.44 -0.54 -5.59
N LYS A 146 11.64 -1.17 -5.57
CA LYS A 146 12.27 -1.82 -6.75
C LYS A 146 12.14 -0.99 -8.05
N CYS A 147 12.51 0.29 -7.99
CA CYS A 147 12.39 1.27 -9.08
C CYS A 147 10.95 1.51 -9.61
N ARG A 148 9.91 1.02 -8.93
CA ARG A 148 8.49 1.14 -9.32
C ARG A 148 7.70 1.75 -8.17
N PHE A 149 7.42 3.03 -8.27
CA PHE A 149 6.63 3.75 -7.28
C PHE A 149 5.27 4.15 -7.83
N LYS A 150 4.19 3.77 -7.13
CA LYS A 150 2.83 4.10 -7.50
C LYS A 150 2.10 4.68 -6.29
N LEU A 151 1.55 5.88 -6.42
CA LEU A 151 0.84 6.57 -5.34
C LEU A 151 -0.48 7.17 -5.82
N THR A 152 -1.38 7.40 -4.86
CA THR A 152 -2.57 8.22 -5.04
C THR A 152 -2.23 9.68 -4.73
N GLU A 153 -2.31 10.55 -5.74
CA GLU A 153 -2.21 11.99 -5.55
C GLU A 153 -3.55 12.53 -5.01
N GLN A 154 -3.49 13.31 -3.94
CA GLN A 154 -4.67 13.88 -3.29
C GLN A 154 -5.22 15.05 -4.09
N GLY A 155 -6.56 15.12 -4.26
CA GLY A 155 -7.21 16.21 -5.00
C GLY A 155 -6.83 17.58 -4.43
N GLU A 156 -6.75 17.69 -3.11
CA GLU A 156 -6.36 18.91 -2.39
C GLU A 156 -4.91 19.34 -2.63
N VAL A 157 -4.01 18.44 -3.07
CA VAL A 157 -2.60 18.78 -3.37
C VAL A 157 -2.33 18.98 -4.86
N ILE A 158 -3.27 18.62 -5.76
CA ILE A 158 -3.05 18.68 -7.21
C ILE A 158 -2.67 20.09 -7.64
N PHE A 159 -3.40 21.11 -7.20
CA PHE A 159 -3.11 22.49 -7.60
C PHE A 159 -1.72 22.93 -7.13
N ALA A 160 -1.34 22.61 -5.88
CA ALA A 160 -0.04 22.98 -5.34
C ALA A 160 1.13 22.26 -6.02
N ARG A 161 0.96 20.99 -6.42
CA ARG A 161 2.01 20.17 -7.05
C ARG A 161 2.11 20.38 -8.55
N TYR A 162 0.97 20.57 -9.24
CA TYR A 162 0.88 20.53 -10.70
C TYR A 162 0.32 21.80 -11.35
N GLY A 163 -0.19 22.76 -10.57
CA GLY A 163 -0.76 24.00 -11.09
C GLY A 163 0.28 24.94 -11.72
N ASN A 164 1.57 24.76 -11.41
CA ASN A 164 2.68 25.45 -12.04
C ASN A 164 3.63 24.44 -12.72
N PRO A 165 3.92 24.56 -14.03
CA PRO A 165 4.77 23.59 -14.75
C PRO A 165 6.17 23.41 -14.15
N VAL A 166 6.79 24.46 -13.61
CA VAL A 166 8.12 24.37 -12.99
C VAL A 166 8.07 23.56 -11.69
N LEU A 167 7.03 23.76 -10.88
CA LEU A 167 6.81 22.97 -9.66
C LEU A 167 6.45 21.52 -9.98
N ALA A 168 5.64 21.31 -11.03
CA ALA A 168 5.27 19.97 -11.51
C ALA A 168 6.50 19.16 -11.92
N ILE A 169 7.40 19.74 -12.71
CA ILE A 169 8.64 19.11 -13.13
C ILE A 169 9.49 18.77 -11.90
N ARG A 170 9.70 19.72 -10.98
CA ARG A 170 10.48 19.48 -9.75
C ARG A 170 9.88 18.36 -8.88
N HIS A 171 8.55 18.30 -8.78
CA HIS A 171 7.87 17.24 -8.03
C HIS A 171 8.13 15.87 -8.66
N VAL A 172 7.93 15.75 -9.97
CA VAL A 172 8.17 14.49 -10.71
C VAL A 172 9.64 14.08 -10.64
N GLU A 173 10.58 15.01 -10.85
CA GLU A 173 12.02 14.77 -10.72
C GLU A 173 12.39 14.29 -9.31
N SER A 174 11.82 14.90 -8.28
CA SER A 174 12.06 14.53 -6.89
C SER A 174 11.59 13.12 -6.57
N VAL A 175 10.38 12.75 -7.03
CA VAL A 175 9.82 11.40 -6.84
C VAL A 175 10.60 10.36 -7.65
N ALA A 176 10.96 10.67 -8.89
CA ALA A 176 11.74 9.78 -9.76
C ALA A 176 13.15 9.54 -9.18
N ALA A 177 13.84 10.60 -8.76
CA ALA A 177 15.15 10.49 -8.12
C ALA A 177 15.08 9.67 -6.83
N ALA A 178 14.07 9.91 -5.99
CA ALA A 178 13.88 9.14 -4.76
C ALA A 178 13.60 7.65 -5.04
N THR A 179 12.81 7.36 -6.06
CA THR A 179 12.48 5.99 -6.48
C THR A 179 13.73 5.22 -6.90
N LEU A 180 14.62 5.86 -7.66
CA LEU A 180 15.90 5.27 -8.07
C LEU A 180 16.88 5.13 -6.89
N LEU A 181 17.00 6.17 -6.07
CA LEU A 181 17.92 6.18 -4.93
C LEU A 181 17.50 5.20 -3.84
N GLN A 182 16.19 5.00 -3.60
CA GLN A 182 15.71 4.04 -2.61
C GLN A 182 16.21 2.64 -2.93
N SER A 183 16.23 2.26 -4.22
CA SER A 183 16.68 0.95 -4.69
C SER A 183 18.22 0.83 -4.79
N ALA A 184 18.97 1.83 -4.32
CA ALA A 184 20.42 1.72 -4.19
C ALA A 184 20.79 0.84 -2.98
N PRO A 185 21.74 -0.10 -3.11
CA PRO A 185 22.10 -1.02 -2.02
C PRO A 185 22.51 -0.34 -0.71
N SER A 186 23.13 0.85 -0.80
CA SER A 186 23.51 1.63 0.38
C SER A 186 22.32 2.21 1.14
N VAL A 187 21.24 2.57 0.44
CA VAL A 187 20.01 3.08 1.06
C VAL A 187 19.22 1.92 1.66
N GLU A 188 19.07 0.82 0.92
CA GLU A 188 18.41 -0.39 1.42
C GLU A 188 19.09 -0.92 2.69
N LYS A 189 20.42 -1.07 2.67
CA LYS A 189 21.21 -1.48 3.84
C LYS A 189 20.95 -0.58 5.04
N ARG A 190 21.02 0.75 4.85
CA ARG A 190 20.77 1.72 5.93
C ARG A 190 19.36 1.59 6.48
N ASN A 191 18.34 1.44 5.63
CA ASN A 191 16.96 1.32 6.08
C ASN A 191 16.76 0.06 6.91
N THR A 192 17.32 -1.08 6.48
CA THR A 192 17.28 -2.34 7.24
C THR A 192 17.98 -2.19 8.60
N GLU A 193 19.23 -1.70 8.64
CA GLU A 193 19.98 -1.52 9.88
C GLU A 193 19.29 -0.56 10.86
N MET A 194 18.68 0.52 10.37
CA MET A 194 17.94 1.45 11.23
C MET A 194 16.63 0.83 11.73
N THR A 195 15.93 0.05 10.90
CA THR A 195 14.71 -0.67 11.32
C THR A 195 15.02 -1.62 12.47
N GLU A 196 16.08 -2.41 12.34
CA GLU A 196 16.53 -3.34 13.39
C GLU A 196 16.97 -2.58 14.65
N LYS A 197 17.79 -1.54 14.49
CA LYS A 197 18.31 -0.74 15.61
C LYS A 197 17.21 -0.11 16.47
N TYR A 198 16.12 0.33 15.84
CA TYR A 198 15.04 1.05 16.51
C TYR A 198 13.80 0.19 16.78
N ALA A 199 13.86 -1.14 16.56
CA ALA A 199 12.72 -2.03 16.70
C ALA A 199 12.07 -1.97 18.10
N ASP A 200 12.87 -2.06 19.17
CA ASP A 200 12.36 -2.02 20.55
C ASP A 200 11.71 -0.68 20.90
N MET A 201 12.30 0.42 20.40
CA MET A 201 11.74 1.76 20.58
C MET A 201 10.43 1.92 19.80
N ALA A 202 10.38 1.40 18.57
CA ALA A 202 9.18 1.41 17.75
C ALA A 202 8.05 0.62 18.41
N ALA A 203 8.33 -0.55 18.99
CA ALA A 203 7.34 -1.35 19.72
C ALA A 203 6.78 -0.61 20.94
N GLN A 204 7.63 0.04 21.74
CA GLN A 204 7.18 0.85 22.88
C GLN A 204 6.35 2.06 22.45
N LEU A 205 6.74 2.72 21.35
CA LEU A 205 5.97 3.84 20.79
C LEU A 205 4.62 3.39 20.24
N ASP A 206 4.57 2.22 19.60
CA ASP A 206 3.34 1.63 19.08
C ASP A 206 2.34 1.38 20.22
N GLU A 207 2.76 0.63 21.24
CA GLU A 207 1.91 0.30 22.40
C GLU A 207 1.39 1.56 23.09
N ALA A 208 2.28 2.52 23.38
CA ALA A 208 1.89 3.75 24.04
C ALA A 208 0.93 4.60 23.19
N ALA A 209 1.19 4.73 21.88
CA ALA A 209 0.36 5.53 20.98
C ALA A 209 -1.01 4.89 20.75
N HIS A 210 -1.04 3.56 20.55
CA HIS A 210 -2.27 2.81 20.32
C HIS A 210 -3.20 2.89 21.52
N ASN A 211 -2.68 2.62 22.73
CA ASN A 211 -3.46 2.69 23.96
C ASN A 211 -4.03 4.08 24.17
N ARG A 212 -3.24 5.15 23.94
CA ARG A 212 -3.73 6.53 24.05
C ARG A 212 -4.77 6.90 23.01
N PHE A 213 -4.66 6.38 21.79
CA PHE A 213 -5.65 6.59 20.76
C PHE A 213 -6.98 5.94 21.13
N LEU A 214 -6.95 4.70 21.62
CA LEU A 214 -8.15 3.99 22.07
C LEU A 214 -8.76 4.62 23.33
N ASP A 215 -7.95 5.08 24.29
CA ASP A 215 -8.43 5.81 25.47
C ASP A 215 -9.26 7.05 25.05
N LEU A 216 -8.80 7.80 24.06
CA LEU A 216 -9.50 8.97 23.54
C LEU A 216 -10.83 8.57 22.88
N LEU A 217 -10.81 7.58 22.00
CA LEU A 217 -12.03 7.13 21.29
C LEU A 217 -13.08 6.57 22.24
N ASN A 218 -12.64 5.90 23.30
CA ASN A 218 -13.51 5.30 24.33
C ASN A 218 -13.82 6.26 25.49
N THR A 219 -13.42 7.54 25.40
CA THR A 219 -13.77 8.53 26.41
C THR A 219 -15.28 8.76 26.41
N ASP A 220 -15.91 8.68 27.58
CA ASP A 220 -17.34 8.93 27.73
C ASP A 220 -17.73 10.29 27.14
N GLY A 221 -18.69 10.29 26.21
CA GLY A 221 -19.14 11.50 25.52
C GLY A 221 -18.28 11.95 24.33
N PHE A 222 -17.23 11.20 23.95
CA PHE A 222 -16.39 11.53 22.79
C PHE A 222 -17.19 11.59 21.48
N ALA A 223 -17.99 10.57 21.19
CA ALA A 223 -18.76 10.52 19.95
C ALA A 223 -19.75 11.70 19.81
N PRO A 224 -20.57 12.04 20.83
CA PRO A 224 -21.40 13.25 20.80
C PRO A 224 -20.63 14.57 20.70
N TRP A 225 -19.42 14.66 21.26
CA TRP A 225 -18.59 15.86 21.15
C TRP A 225 -18.01 16.04 19.74
N PHE A 226 -17.69 14.93 19.06
CA PHE A 226 -17.07 14.92 17.74
C PHE A 226 -18.07 15.11 16.59
N SER A 227 -19.30 14.59 16.74
CA SER A 227 -20.37 14.63 15.73
C SER A 227 -21.03 15.99 15.59
#